data_AF-A0A2J0N4T1-F1
#
_entry.id   AF-A0A2J0N4T1-F1
#
_cell.length_a   1.000
_cell.length_b   1.000
_cell.length_c   1.000
_cell.angle_alpha   90.00
_cell.angle_beta   90.00
_cell.angle_gamma   90.00
#
_symmetry.space_group_name_H-M   'P 1'
#
loop_
_entity.id
_entity.type
_entity.pdbx_description
1 polymer ?
#
loop_
_entity_poly.entity_id
_entity_poly.type
_entity_poly.pdbx_seq_one_letter_code
_entity_poly.pdbx_strand_id
1 'polypeptide(L)'
;SIVSQTRALNYMRKKKERLLAGDELFKVENIVSDDGEANRLELAEELETAIEPFEPREKIILKLNIIHAKTHKEIAEFMKIPINTVSTIISRKKEQLRKLLRKEGI
;
A
#
# COMPACT_ATOMS: atom_id res chain seq x y z
N SER A 1 9.54 3.07 -15.98
CA SER A 1 11.01 3.02 -15.88
C SER A 1 11.44 2.59 -14.49
N ILE A 2 12.64 2.01 -14.37
CA ILE A 2 13.27 1.67 -13.09
C ILE A 2 13.24 2.87 -12.13
N VAL A 3 13.50 4.08 -12.65
CA VAL A 3 13.46 5.35 -11.89
C VAL A 3 12.12 5.61 -11.18
N SER A 4 10.97 5.27 -11.77
CA SER A 4 9.67 5.46 -11.11
C SER A 4 9.44 4.47 -9.97
N GLN A 5 9.92 3.23 -10.12
CA GLN A 5 9.85 2.22 -9.06
C GLN A 5 10.80 2.59 -7.90
N THR A 6 12.02 3.04 -8.21
CA THR A 6 12.99 3.49 -7.21
C THR A 6 12.46 4.68 -6.41
N ARG A 7 11.77 5.63 -7.06
CA ARG A 7 11.16 6.76 -6.36
C ARG A 7 10.06 6.30 -5.40
N ALA A 8 9.26 5.30 -5.79
CA ALA A 8 8.26 4.65 -4.93
C ALA A 8 8.90 4.06 -3.68
N LEU A 9 9.94 3.27 -3.92
CA LEU A 9 10.67 2.58 -2.87
C LEU A 9 11.28 3.58 -1.87
N ASN A 10 11.88 4.66 -2.37
CA ASN A 10 12.48 5.69 -1.53
C ASN A 10 11.44 6.46 -0.71
N TYR A 11 10.26 6.73 -1.28
CA TYR A 11 9.16 7.33 -0.53
C TYR A 11 8.67 6.41 0.58
N MET A 12 8.49 5.11 0.29
CA MET A 12 8.06 4.12 1.28
C MET A 12 9.08 3.96 2.41
N ARG A 13 10.39 3.90 2.08
CA ARG A 13 11.47 3.85 3.08
C ARG A 13 11.49 5.08 3.98
N LYS A 14 11.45 6.28 3.38
CA LYS A 14 11.48 7.54 4.13
C LYS A 14 10.24 7.73 5.01
N LYS A 15 9.07 7.27 4.56
CA LYS A 15 7.85 7.30 5.38
C LYS A 15 7.92 6.29 6.53
N LYS A 16 8.43 5.08 6.28
CA LYS A 16 8.66 4.08 7.33
C LYS A 16 9.64 4.59 8.40
N GLU A 17 10.74 5.21 7.99
CA GLU A 17 11.70 5.84 8.90
C GLU A 17 11.07 6.97 9.72
N ARG A 18 10.23 7.82 9.11
CA ARG A 18 9.50 8.89 9.82
C ARG A 18 8.48 8.37 10.82
N LEU A 19 7.76 7.29 10.49
CA LEU A 19 6.85 6.62 11.42
C LEU A 19 7.62 6.04 12.61
N LEU A 20 8.78 5.44 12.36
CA LEU A 20 9.65 4.91 13.42
C LEU A 20 10.34 6.00 14.26
N ALA A 21 10.52 7.20 13.70
CA ALA A 21 11.18 8.34 14.35
C ALA A 21 10.27 9.18 15.28
N GLY A 22 9.00 8.79 15.50
CA GLY A 22 8.13 9.39 16.52
C GLY A 22 7.47 10.73 16.18
N ASP A 23 7.98 11.50 15.22
CA ASP A 23 7.47 12.85 14.89
C ASP A 23 6.05 12.88 14.27
N GLU A 24 5.59 11.79 13.63
CA GLU A 24 4.20 11.66 13.15
C GLU A 24 3.32 10.77 14.04
N LEU A 25 3.88 10.08 15.05
CA LEU A 25 3.08 9.32 16.03
C LEU A 25 2.11 10.25 16.76
N PHE A 26 2.60 11.41 17.21
CA PHE A 26 1.81 12.39 17.96
C PHE A 26 0.63 13.01 17.19
N LYS A 27 0.61 12.93 15.85
CA LYS A 27 -0.51 13.43 15.02
C LYS A 27 -1.47 12.33 14.57
N VAL A 28 -1.07 11.06 14.63
CA VAL A 28 -1.92 9.91 14.33
C VAL A 28 -2.59 9.37 15.61
N GLU A 29 -1.92 9.48 16.76
CA GLU A 29 -2.42 9.06 18.09
C GLU A 29 -3.72 9.76 18.53
N ASN A 30 -4.03 10.96 18.01
CA ASN A 30 -5.27 11.67 18.36
C ASN A 30 -6.49 11.29 17.49
N ILE A 31 -6.38 10.32 16.56
CA ILE A 31 -7.49 9.92 15.68
C ILE A 31 -7.84 8.42 15.79
N VAL A 32 -6.97 7.56 16.32
CA VAL A 32 -7.26 6.12 16.35
C VAL A 32 -6.79 5.50 17.67
N SER A 33 -7.75 4.98 18.43
CA SER A 33 -7.56 4.27 19.69
C SER A 33 -6.50 3.16 19.61
N ASP A 34 -5.80 3.00 20.73
CA ASP A 34 -4.62 2.16 21.03
C ASP A 34 -4.70 0.66 20.61
N ASP A 35 -5.89 0.12 20.35
CA ASP A 35 -6.10 -1.26 19.87
C ASP A 35 -5.82 -1.46 18.35
N GLY A 36 -5.62 -0.37 17.60
CA GLY A 36 -5.53 -0.37 16.14
C GLY A 36 -4.11 -0.54 15.57
N GLU A 37 -3.06 -0.30 16.36
CA GLU A 37 -1.67 -0.32 15.89
C GLU A 37 -1.20 -1.75 15.59
N ALA A 38 -1.45 -2.69 16.51
CA ALA A 38 -1.13 -4.11 16.36
C ALA A 38 -1.92 -4.76 15.22
N ASN A 39 -3.23 -4.49 15.14
CA ASN A 39 -4.08 -4.96 14.05
C ASN A 39 -3.63 -4.43 12.68
N ARG A 40 -3.10 -3.20 12.58
CA ARG A 40 -2.56 -2.67 11.32
C ARG A 40 -1.26 -3.36 10.91
N LEU A 41 -0.42 -3.74 11.86
CA LEU A 41 0.83 -4.44 11.60
C LEU A 41 0.55 -5.87 11.10
N GLU A 42 -0.34 -6.62 11.77
CA GLU A 42 -0.80 -7.93 11.29
C GLU A 42 -1.45 -7.83 9.91
N LEU A 43 -2.37 -6.87 9.72
CA LEU A 43 -3.03 -6.67 8.43
C LEU A 43 -2.03 -6.29 7.33
N ALA A 44 -0.97 -5.56 7.66
CA ALA A 44 0.08 -5.22 6.71
C ALA A 44 0.92 -6.45 6.33
N GLU A 45 1.24 -7.33 7.28
CA GLU A 45 1.99 -8.58 7.01
C GLU A 45 1.18 -9.59 6.20
N GLU A 46 -0.11 -9.75 6.51
CA GLU A 46 -1.04 -10.57 5.72
C GLU A 46 -1.17 -10.02 4.30
N LEU A 47 -1.31 -8.70 4.16
CA LEU A 47 -1.38 -8.06 2.85
C LEU A 47 -0.08 -8.28 2.06
N GLU A 48 1.07 -8.15 2.71
CA GLU A 48 2.40 -8.35 2.12
C GLU A 48 2.52 -9.78 1.55
N THR A 49 2.05 -10.77 2.30
CA THR A 49 2.03 -12.18 1.90
C THR A 49 1.05 -12.42 0.75
N ALA A 50 -0.16 -11.86 0.84
CA ALA A 50 -1.21 -12.07 -0.13
C ALA A 50 -0.92 -11.42 -1.50
N ILE A 51 -0.14 -10.32 -1.53
CA ILE A 51 0.29 -9.67 -2.77
C ILE A 51 1.65 -10.18 -3.28
N GLU A 52 2.34 -11.04 -2.55
CA GLU A 52 3.64 -11.60 -2.95
C GLU A 52 3.67 -12.26 -4.34
N PRO A 53 2.61 -12.96 -4.82
CA PRO A 53 2.60 -13.50 -6.19
C PRO A 53 2.33 -12.46 -7.28
N PHE A 54 2.07 -11.18 -6.96
CA PHE A 54 1.78 -10.17 -7.96
C PHE A 54 3.04 -9.58 -8.60
N GLU A 55 2.90 -8.97 -9.78
CA GLU A 55 4.04 -8.32 -10.43
C GLU A 55 4.55 -7.14 -9.59
N PRO A 56 5.86 -6.84 -9.57
CA PRO A 56 6.44 -5.77 -8.75
C PRO A 56 5.74 -4.42 -8.92
N ARG A 57 5.33 -4.11 -10.15
CA ARG A 57 4.58 -2.89 -10.46
C ARG A 57 3.20 -2.86 -9.81
N GLU A 58 2.50 -3.99 -9.78
CA GLU A 58 1.17 -4.14 -9.21
C GLU A 58 1.23 -4.09 -7.68
N LYS A 59 2.23 -4.75 -7.08
CA LYS A 59 2.54 -4.67 -5.65
C LYS A 59 2.67 -3.21 -5.20
N ILE A 60 3.47 -2.41 -5.92
CA ILE A 60 3.68 -0.98 -5.59
C ILE A 60 2.37 -0.19 -5.67
N ILE A 61 1.57 -0.39 -6.72
CA ILE A 61 0.28 0.30 -6.89
C ILE A 61 -0.66 -0.01 -5.73
N LEU A 62 -0.75 -1.27 -5.32
CA LEU A 62 -1.62 -1.71 -4.22
C LEU A 62 -1.14 -1.17 -2.88
N LYS A 63 0.16 -1.22 -2.59
CA LYS A 63 0.72 -0.64 -1.35
C LYS A 63 0.45 0.86 -1.25
N LEU A 64 0.65 1.60 -2.35
CA LEU A 64 0.35 3.03 -2.39
C LEU A 64 -1.14 3.31 -2.15
N ASN A 65 -2.04 2.47 -2.68
CA ASN A 65 -3.47 2.68 -2.52
C ASN A 65 -4.01 2.23 -1.15
N ILE A 66 -3.62 1.05 -0.66
CA ILE A 66 -4.17 0.41 0.53
C ILE A 66 -3.46 0.89 1.80
N ILE A 67 -2.12 0.87 1.81
CA ILE A 67 -1.32 1.20 3.00
C ILE A 67 -1.15 2.72 3.13
N HIS A 68 -0.91 3.41 2.01
CA HIS A 68 -0.63 4.84 2.02
C HIS A 68 -1.82 5.73 1.65
N ALA A 69 -3.00 5.13 1.45
CA ALA A 69 -4.26 5.82 1.12
C ALA A 69 -4.15 6.81 -0.06
N LYS A 70 -3.23 6.59 -1.01
CA LYS A 70 -3.07 7.48 -2.17
C LYS A 70 -4.19 7.30 -3.18
N THR A 71 -4.59 8.42 -3.77
CA THR A 71 -5.59 8.46 -4.84
C THR A 71 -5.03 7.87 -6.15
N HIS A 72 -5.92 7.42 -7.04
CA HIS A 72 -5.51 6.90 -8.35
C HIS A 72 -4.73 7.93 -9.17
N LYS A 73 -5.09 9.21 -9.03
CA LYS A 73 -4.40 10.33 -9.70
C LYS A 73 -2.98 10.51 -9.18
N GLU A 74 -2.80 10.55 -7.86
CA GLU A 74 -1.46 10.65 -7.27
C GLU A 74 -0.57 9.46 -7.66
N ILE A 75 -1.12 8.23 -7.66
CA ILE A 75 -0.37 7.04 -8.05
C ILE A 75 0.02 7.10 -9.54
N ALA A 76 -0.88 7.58 -10.40
CA ALA A 76 -0.63 7.75 -11.82
C ALA A 76 0.51 8.74 -12.09
N GLU A 77 0.45 9.92 -11.46
CA GLU A 77 1.50 10.94 -11.52
C GLU A 77 2.83 10.41 -10.98
N PHE A 78 2.77 9.73 -9.85
CA PHE A 78 3.93 9.20 -9.15
C PHE A 78 4.65 8.12 -9.97
N MET A 79 3.89 7.19 -10.54
CA MET A 79 4.44 6.09 -11.33
C MET A 79 4.66 6.45 -12.81
N LYS A 80 4.19 7.62 -13.25
CA LYS A 80 4.18 8.11 -14.63
C LYS A 80 3.49 7.15 -15.60
N ILE A 81 2.27 6.73 -15.24
CA ILE A 81 1.44 5.81 -16.04
C ILE A 81 0.00 6.35 -16.09
N PRO A 82 -0.81 5.98 -17.09
CA PRO A 82 -2.17 6.50 -17.19
C PRO A 82 -3.03 6.14 -15.98
N ILE A 83 -3.88 7.08 -15.53
CA ILE A 83 -4.82 6.86 -14.42
C ILE A 83 -5.77 5.69 -14.69
N ASN A 84 -6.16 5.48 -15.95
CA ASN A 84 -6.98 4.34 -16.36
C ASN A 84 -6.26 3.00 -16.16
N THR A 85 -4.95 2.97 -16.37
CA THR A 85 -4.11 1.80 -16.09
C THR A 85 -4.03 1.54 -14.59
N VAL A 86 -3.82 2.58 -13.78
CA VAL A 86 -3.84 2.47 -12.31
C VAL A 86 -5.18 1.94 -11.81
N SER A 87 -6.28 2.53 -12.27
CA SER A 87 -7.65 2.14 -11.91
C SER A 87 -7.93 0.67 -12.27
N THR A 88 -7.54 0.26 -13.49
CA THR A 88 -7.73 -1.11 -13.96
C THR A 88 -6.91 -2.12 -13.14
N ILE A 89 -5.65 -1.79 -12.84
CA ILE A 89 -4.78 -2.64 -12.00
C ILE A 89 -5.37 -2.77 -10.59
N ILE A 90 -5.75 -1.66 -9.96
CA ILE A 90 -6.33 -1.66 -8.61
C ILE A 90 -7.60 -2.52 -8.58
N SER A 91 -8.53 -2.31 -9.51
CA SER A 91 -9.78 -3.07 -9.55
C SER A 91 -9.55 -4.56 -9.74
N ARG A 92 -8.72 -4.95 -10.73
CA ARG A 92 -8.43 -6.37 -11.01
C ARG A 92 -7.71 -7.05 -9.85
N LYS A 93 -6.72 -6.38 -9.25
CA LYS A 93 -5.91 -6.97 -8.19
C LYS A 93 -6.62 -6.99 -6.85
N LYS A 94 -7.46 -6.01 -6.53
CA LYS A 94 -8.36 -6.07 -5.36
C LYS A 94 -9.33 -7.23 -5.48
N GLU A 95 -9.86 -7.49 -6.67
CA GLU A 95 -10.73 -8.64 -6.91
C GLU A 95 -9.97 -9.97 -6.74
N GLN A 96 -8.75 -10.06 -7.27
CA GLN A 96 -7.89 -11.24 -7.03
C GLN A 96 -7.55 -11.43 -5.56
N LEU A 97 -7.21 -10.35 -4.85
CA LEU A 97 -6.91 -10.38 -3.43
C LEU A 97 -8.12 -10.85 -2.61
N ARG A 98 -9.33 -10.34 -2.90
CA ARG A 98 -10.57 -10.82 -2.27
C ARG A 98 -10.80 -12.31 -2.48
N LYS A 99 -10.49 -12.84 -3.67
CA LYS A 99 -10.63 -14.27 -3.96
C LYS A 99 -9.60 -15.10 -3.20
N LEU A 100 -8.38 -14.60 -3.04
CA LEU A 100 -7.34 -15.27 -2.25
C LEU A 100 -7.73 -15.34 -0.78
N LEU A 101 -8.12 -14.21 -0.19
CA LEU A 101 -8.55 -14.14 1.22
C LEU A 101 -9.77 -15.02 1.50
N ARG A 102 -10.78 -15.03 0.60
CA ARG A 102 -11.93 -15.94 0.72
C ARG A 102 -11.56 -17.41 0.60
N LYS A 103 -10.53 -17.74 -0.18
CA LYS A 103 -10.07 -19.13 -0.37
C LYS A 103 -9.29 -19.63 0.85
N GLU A 104 -8.63 -18.73 1.57
CA GLU A 104 -7.93 -19.03 2.83
C GLU A 104 -8.86 -19.08 4.06
N GLY A 105 -10.16 -18.84 3.88
CA GLY A 105 -11.16 -19.05 4.93
C GLY A 105 -11.37 -17.86 5.88
N ILE A 106 -10.99 -16.65 5.46
CA ILE A 106 -11.33 -15.38 6.13
C ILE A 106 -12.67 -14.84 5.59
#